data_AF-A0A3R9PXZ7-F1
#
_entry.id   AF-A0A3R9PXZ7-F1
#
_cell.length_a   1.000
_cell.length_b   1.000
_cell.length_c   1.000
_cell.angle_alpha   90.00
_cell.angle_beta   90.00
_cell.angle_gamma   90.00
#
_symmetry.space_group_name_H-M   'P 1'
#
loop_
_entity.id
_entity.type
_entity.pdbx_description
1 polymer ?
#
loop_
_entity_poly.entity_id
_entity_poly.type
_entity_poly.pdbx_seq_one_letter_code
_entity_poly.pdbx_strand_id
1 'polypeptide(L)'
;MNSHTCRCLSSSDMHKVKLFLVPSLSEAENAEAKEAQEAFVREFPAADIQKVFPRNTNPNFDHMTSPGQHSMASEYLPFLNNQLLESAWPELKLSRKEYREDFRQQMADYGASSPPEELKRNRMFLALQDMVGSSLAVTRKLPGSENALTRFKSVAEEEVESTR
;
A
#
# COMPACT_ATOMS: atom_id res chain seq x y z
N MET A 1 -23.05 -9.74 40.44
CA MET A 1 -21.94 -8.89 39.93
C MET A 1 -21.62 -9.35 38.52
N ASN A 2 -21.78 -8.49 37.53
CA ASN A 2 -21.15 -8.65 36.23
C ASN A 2 -20.80 -7.24 35.74
N SER A 3 -19.51 -6.94 35.78
CA SER A 3 -18.93 -5.60 35.74
C SER A 3 -18.31 -5.32 34.38
N HIS A 4 -19.09 -5.34 33.29
CA HIS A 4 -18.59 -4.96 31.96
C HIS A 4 -19.63 -4.22 31.10
N THR A 5 -20.46 -3.38 31.70
CA THR A 5 -21.25 -2.40 30.95
C THR A 5 -20.47 -1.09 30.87
N CYS A 6 -19.85 -0.86 29.72
CA CYS A 6 -19.30 0.45 29.37
C CYS A 6 -20.38 1.53 29.53
N ARG A 7 -20.01 2.68 30.11
CA ARG A 7 -20.92 3.82 30.29
C ARG A 7 -21.33 4.37 28.93
N CYS A 8 -22.63 4.45 28.68
CA CYS A 8 -23.18 5.17 27.53
C CYS A 8 -23.47 6.62 27.91
N LEU A 9 -23.02 7.58 27.08
CA LEU A 9 -23.45 8.97 27.19
C LEU A 9 -24.92 9.10 26.75
N SER A 10 -25.67 9.95 27.44
CA SER A 10 -27.13 10.04 27.36
C SER A 10 -27.67 10.95 26.24
N SER A 11 -26.82 11.48 25.36
CA SER A 11 -27.25 12.39 24.30
C SER A 11 -26.98 11.81 22.91
N SER A 12 -28.05 11.48 22.19
CA SER A 12 -28.01 11.17 20.76
C SER A 12 -27.98 12.48 19.97
N ASP A 13 -26.81 12.92 19.54
CA ASP A 13 -26.73 13.96 18.52
C ASP A 13 -27.28 13.45 17.18
N MET A 14 -27.91 14.36 16.42
CA MET A 14 -28.64 14.06 15.18
C MET A 14 -27.72 13.52 14.07
N HIS A 15 -26.40 13.63 14.22
CA HIS A 15 -25.40 13.13 13.27
C HIS A 15 -24.41 12.21 13.98
N LYS A 16 -24.37 10.94 13.55
CA LYS A 16 -23.40 9.95 14.03
C LYS A 16 -22.07 10.19 13.32
N VAL A 17 -21.09 10.74 14.01
CA VAL A 17 -19.71 10.78 13.52
C VAL A 17 -18.96 9.56 14.06
N LYS A 18 -18.38 8.75 13.17
CA LYS A 18 -17.41 7.72 13.56
C LYS A 18 -16.03 8.36 13.58
N LEU A 19 -15.56 8.71 14.77
CA LEU A 19 -14.18 9.16 14.97
C LEU A 19 -13.31 7.93 15.24
N PHE A 20 -12.34 7.68 14.36
CA PHE A 20 -11.29 6.70 14.59
C PHE A 20 -10.08 7.44 15.14
N LEU A 21 -9.83 7.28 16.44
CA LEU A 21 -8.52 7.61 16.99
C LEU A 21 -7.60 6.44 16.63
N VAL A 22 -6.69 6.69 15.69
CA VAL A 22 -5.55 5.80 15.46
C VAL A 22 -4.45 6.25 16.42
N PRO A 23 -4.22 5.57 17.57
CA PRO A 23 -3.01 5.83 18.33
C PRO A 23 -1.81 5.54 17.43
N SER A 24 -0.75 6.34 17.55
CA SER A 24 0.51 6.07 16.86
C SER A 24 0.86 4.59 17.09
N LEU A 25 0.89 3.79 16.01
CA LEU A 25 0.90 2.32 16.09
C LEU A 25 2.13 1.79 16.85
N SER A 26 3.22 2.57 16.85
CA SER A 26 4.37 2.48 17.76
C SER A 26 5.34 3.60 17.38
N GLU A 27 5.94 4.30 18.34
CA GLU A 27 6.98 5.30 18.04
C GLU A 27 8.19 4.68 17.34
N ALA A 28 8.56 3.45 17.72
CA ALA A 28 9.68 2.73 17.12
C ALA A 28 9.40 2.35 15.66
N GLU A 29 8.19 1.88 15.37
CA GLU A 29 7.80 1.48 14.01
C GLU A 29 7.62 2.70 13.10
N ASN A 30 7.14 3.81 13.66
CA ASN A 30 7.09 5.09 12.94
C ASN A 30 8.50 5.63 12.64
N ALA A 31 9.45 5.46 13.56
CA ALA A 31 10.84 5.84 13.33
C ALA A 31 11.49 4.96 12.24
N GLU A 32 11.28 3.65 12.28
CA GLU A 32 11.75 2.70 11.27
C GLU A 32 11.16 3.01 9.89
N ALA A 33 9.85 3.24 9.80
CA ALA A 33 9.18 3.62 8.55
C ALA A 33 9.69 4.96 8.02
N LYS A 34 9.92 5.95 8.90
CA LYS A 34 10.52 7.22 8.53
C LYS A 34 11.94 7.04 7.99
N GLU A 35 12.76 6.23 8.63
CA GLU A 35 14.13 5.96 8.17
C GLU A 35 14.13 5.27 6.80
N ALA A 36 13.26 4.28 6.59
CA ALA A 36 13.10 3.62 5.30
C ALA A 36 12.66 4.62 4.20
N GLN A 37 11.71 5.50 4.52
CA GLN A 37 11.27 6.54 3.61
C GLN A 37 12.37 7.56 3.30
N GLU A 38 13.15 7.99 4.31
CA GLU A 38 14.28 8.90 4.11
C GLU A 38 15.40 8.24 3.29
N ALA A 39 15.68 6.96 3.52
CA ALA A 39 16.65 6.19 2.73
C ALA A 39 16.23 6.14 1.26
N PHE A 40 14.98 5.79 0.98
CA PHE A 40 14.42 5.81 -0.38
C PHE A 40 14.53 7.19 -1.03
N VAL A 41 14.15 8.26 -0.33
CA VAL A 41 14.25 9.63 -0.86
C VAL A 41 15.69 10.00 -1.21
N ARG A 42 16.69 9.49 -0.47
CA ARG A 42 18.12 9.74 -0.73
C ARG A 42 18.67 9.00 -1.95
N GLU A 43 18.02 7.92 -2.40
CA GLU A 43 18.44 7.19 -3.61
C GLU A 43 18.22 8.00 -4.90
N PHE A 44 17.40 9.05 -4.85
CA PHE A 44 17.05 9.86 -6.00
C PHE A 44 17.37 11.35 -5.79
N PRO A 45 17.71 12.09 -6.86
CA PRO A 45 17.93 13.53 -6.74
C PRO A 45 16.68 14.27 -6.26
N ALA A 46 16.87 15.28 -5.39
CA ALA A 46 15.77 16.02 -4.77
C ALA A 46 14.81 16.67 -5.78
N ALA A 47 15.33 17.16 -6.90
CA ALA A 47 14.52 17.75 -7.98
C ALA A 47 13.52 16.75 -8.57
N ASP A 48 13.89 15.47 -8.58
CA ASP A 48 13.08 14.41 -9.17
C ASP A 48 11.99 13.96 -8.21
N ILE A 49 12.32 13.83 -6.93
CA ILE A 49 11.34 13.60 -5.87
C ILE A 49 10.33 14.74 -5.86
N GLN A 50 10.76 16.00 -5.96
CA GLN A 50 9.84 17.15 -5.96
C GLN A 50 8.94 17.18 -7.20
N LYS A 51 9.42 16.68 -8.34
CA LYS A 51 8.62 16.61 -9.57
C LYS A 51 7.58 15.49 -9.54
N VAL A 52 7.97 14.32 -9.02
CA VAL A 52 7.09 13.14 -8.96
C VAL A 52 6.12 13.23 -7.77
N PHE A 53 6.59 13.73 -6.62
CA PHE A 53 5.84 13.88 -5.37
C PHE A 53 5.88 15.34 -4.90
N PRO A 54 5.17 16.25 -5.59
CA PRO A 54 5.21 17.67 -5.27
C PRO A 54 4.65 17.94 -3.87
N ARG A 55 5.30 18.85 -3.15
CA ARG A 55 4.96 19.14 -1.76
C ARG A 55 3.58 19.80 -1.69
N ASN A 56 2.71 19.28 -0.82
CA ASN A 56 1.36 19.79 -0.56
C ASN A 56 0.40 19.77 -1.77
N THR A 57 0.70 18.97 -2.80
CA THR A 57 -0.21 18.78 -3.93
C THR A 57 -0.08 17.35 -4.45
N ASN A 58 -1.10 16.89 -5.16
CA ASN A 58 -1.00 15.65 -5.91
C ASN A 58 -0.09 15.85 -7.14
N PRO A 59 0.55 14.78 -7.63
CA PRO A 59 1.18 14.78 -8.95
C PRO A 59 0.16 15.17 -10.04
N ASN A 60 0.65 15.65 -11.17
CA ASN A 60 -0.22 15.89 -12.33
C ASN A 60 -0.77 14.55 -12.81
N PHE A 61 -2.11 14.43 -12.85
CA PHE A 61 -2.77 13.28 -13.44
C PHE A 61 -2.79 13.41 -14.96
N ASP A 62 -2.59 12.29 -15.65
CA ASP A 62 -2.71 12.15 -17.10
C ASP A 62 -4.18 12.04 -17.55
N HIS A 63 -5.10 11.75 -16.63
CA HIS A 63 -6.55 11.72 -16.86
C HIS A 63 -7.32 12.16 -15.61
N MET A 64 -8.60 12.50 -15.77
CA MET A 64 -9.49 12.78 -14.63
C MET A 64 -9.78 11.51 -13.84
N THR A 65 -9.78 11.61 -12.51
CA THR A 65 -10.13 10.51 -11.62
C THR A 65 -11.58 10.09 -11.81
N SER A 66 -11.80 8.85 -12.26
CA SER A 66 -13.13 8.27 -12.43
C SER A 66 -13.57 7.55 -11.17
N PRO A 67 -14.75 7.84 -10.58
CA PRO A 67 -15.23 7.13 -9.39
C PRO A 67 -15.32 5.61 -9.57
N GLY A 68 -15.57 5.13 -10.80
CA GLY A 68 -15.57 3.70 -11.11
C GLY A 68 -14.18 3.06 -11.07
N GLN A 69 -13.13 3.81 -11.38
CA GLN A 69 -11.72 3.40 -11.27
C GLN A 69 -11.16 3.55 -9.85
N HIS A 70 -12.00 3.99 -8.92
CA HIS A 70 -11.70 4.08 -7.49
C HIS A 70 -12.69 3.27 -6.65
N SER A 71 -13.34 2.28 -7.28
CA SER A 71 -14.22 1.36 -6.57
C SER A 71 -13.42 0.56 -5.56
N MET A 72 -13.80 0.67 -4.28
CA MET A 72 -13.20 -0.14 -3.23
C MET A 72 -13.34 -1.63 -3.51
N ALA A 73 -14.49 -2.05 -4.07
CA ALA A 73 -14.80 -3.46 -4.25
C ALA A 73 -14.08 -4.12 -5.43
N SER A 74 -13.85 -3.39 -6.53
CA SER A 74 -13.32 -3.97 -7.78
C SER A 74 -11.88 -3.59 -8.10
N GLU A 75 -11.35 -2.55 -7.45
CA GLU A 75 -9.98 -2.07 -7.68
C GLU A 75 -9.14 -2.25 -6.42
N TYR A 76 -9.50 -1.56 -5.33
CA TYR A 76 -8.63 -1.50 -4.15
C TYR A 76 -8.61 -2.80 -3.34
N LEU A 77 -9.76 -3.46 -3.11
CA LEU A 77 -9.79 -4.70 -2.35
C LEU A 77 -9.02 -5.83 -3.02
N PRO A 78 -9.16 -6.08 -4.34
CA PRO A 78 -8.32 -7.04 -5.05
C PRO A 78 -6.83 -6.71 -4.93
N PHE A 79 -6.45 -5.44 -5.11
CA PHE A 79 -5.06 -5.01 -4.95
C PHE A 79 -4.53 -5.31 -3.54
N LEU A 80 -5.28 -4.93 -2.49
CA LEU A 80 -4.90 -5.13 -1.10
C LEU A 80 -4.85 -6.61 -0.71
N ASN A 81 -5.81 -7.40 -1.18
CA ASN A 81 -5.85 -8.86 -1.02
C ASN A 81 -4.58 -9.49 -1.58
N ASN A 82 -4.29 -9.20 -2.85
CA ASN A 82 -3.13 -9.74 -3.55
C ASN A 82 -1.81 -9.25 -2.96
N GLN A 83 -1.74 -7.98 -2.55
CA GLN A 83 -0.56 -7.43 -1.90
C GLN A 83 -0.30 -8.12 -0.55
N LEU A 84 -1.34 -8.42 0.22
CA LEU A 84 -1.19 -9.14 1.48
C LEU A 84 -0.76 -10.59 1.24
N LEU A 85 -1.33 -11.28 0.24
CA LEU A 85 -0.89 -12.60 -0.19
C LEU A 85 0.60 -12.61 -0.57
N GLU A 86 1.01 -11.65 -1.41
CA GLU A 86 2.39 -11.49 -1.88
C GLU A 86 3.37 -11.23 -0.72
N SER A 87 3.01 -10.33 0.20
CA SER A 87 3.86 -9.97 1.34
C SER A 87 3.93 -11.07 2.40
N ALA A 88 2.83 -11.77 2.66
CA ALA A 88 2.77 -12.79 3.72
C ALA A 88 3.33 -14.15 3.28
N TRP A 89 3.20 -14.48 1.99
CA TRP A 89 3.65 -15.75 1.39
C TRP A 89 4.38 -15.48 0.06
N PRO A 90 5.65 -15.00 0.13
CA PRO A 90 6.43 -14.66 -1.07
C PRO A 90 6.66 -15.83 -2.02
N GLU A 91 6.52 -17.07 -1.55
CA GLU A 91 6.61 -18.29 -2.35
C GLU A 91 5.44 -18.50 -3.31
N LEU A 92 4.29 -17.84 -3.08
CA LEU A 92 3.14 -17.94 -3.96
C LEU A 92 3.49 -17.40 -5.36
N LYS A 93 3.08 -18.18 -6.37
CA LYS A 93 3.07 -17.73 -7.75
C LYS A 93 1.79 -16.92 -7.96
N LEU A 94 1.96 -15.62 -8.20
CA LEU A 94 0.88 -14.68 -8.45
C LEU A 94 1.15 -14.01 -9.79
N SER A 95 0.12 -13.86 -10.62
CA SER A 95 0.23 -13.24 -11.94
C SER A 95 0.84 -11.84 -11.87
N ARG A 96 0.50 -11.05 -10.85
CA ARG A 96 1.07 -9.71 -10.62
C ARG A 96 2.59 -9.69 -10.43
N LYS A 97 3.18 -10.77 -9.90
CA LYS A 97 4.64 -10.87 -9.75
C LYS A 97 5.27 -11.07 -11.12
N GLU A 98 4.69 -11.94 -11.93
CA GLU A 98 5.15 -12.20 -13.31
C GLU A 98 5.05 -10.92 -14.15
N TYR A 99 3.91 -10.22 -14.13
CA TYR A 99 3.75 -8.94 -14.83
C TYR A 99 4.74 -7.87 -14.37
N ARG A 100 5.09 -7.86 -13.09
CA ARG A 100 6.09 -6.92 -12.57
C ARG A 100 7.49 -7.27 -13.04
N GLU A 101 7.86 -8.56 -13.12
CA GLU A 101 9.14 -8.96 -13.72
C GLU A 101 9.17 -8.66 -15.22
N ASP A 102 8.09 -8.89 -15.96
CA ASP A 102 7.96 -8.52 -17.37
C ASP A 102 8.16 -7.01 -17.56
N PHE A 103 7.55 -6.20 -16.67
CA PHE A 103 7.74 -4.75 -16.68
C PHE A 103 9.18 -4.34 -16.36
N ARG A 104 9.86 -5.00 -15.42
CA ARG A 104 11.29 -4.77 -15.15
C ARG A 104 12.13 -5.07 -16.39
N GLN A 105 11.87 -6.19 -17.05
CA GLN A 105 12.56 -6.58 -18.28
C GLN A 105 12.32 -5.57 -19.40
N GLN A 106 11.08 -5.12 -19.58
CA GLN A 106 10.73 -4.06 -20.53
C GLN A 106 11.51 -2.77 -20.27
N MET A 107 11.66 -2.36 -19.01
CA MET A 107 12.45 -1.17 -18.64
C MET A 107 13.95 -1.37 -18.87
N ALA A 108 14.47 -2.59 -18.74
CA ALA A 108 15.87 -2.92 -19.03
C ALA A 108 16.16 -2.88 -20.54
N ASP A 109 15.29 -3.50 -21.35
CA ASP A 109 15.50 -3.66 -22.79
C ASP A 109 15.17 -2.40 -23.58
N TYR A 110 14.10 -1.71 -23.20
CA TYR A 110 13.55 -0.60 -23.99
C TYR A 110 13.57 0.74 -23.28
N GLY A 111 13.91 0.78 -21.98
CA GLY A 111 13.83 2.01 -21.19
C GLY A 111 14.68 3.17 -21.75
N ALA A 112 15.82 2.88 -22.38
CA ALA A 112 16.66 3.90 -23.01
C ALA A 112 15.98 4.62 -24.19
N SER A 113 14.94 4.02 -24.78
CA SER A 113 14.14 4.63 -25.85
C SER A 113 12.93 5.42 -25.33
N SER A 114 12.61 5.31 -24.03
CA SER A 114 11.53 6.05 -23.39
C SER A 114 11.99 7.46 -22.96
N PRO A 115 11.06 8.41 -22.75
CA PRO A 115 11.39 9.68 -22.12
C PRO A 115 12.15 9.46 -20.79
N PRO A 116 13.30 10.12 -20.56
CA PRO A 116 14.12 9.88 -19.37
C PRO A 116 13.36 10.04 -18.04
N GLU A 117 12.39 10.94 -18.03
CA GLU A 117 11.51 11.22 -16.89
C GLU A 117 10.56 10.05 -16.58
N GLU A 118 10.02 9.41 -17.61
CA GLU A 118 9.14 8.25 -17.46
C GLU A 118 9.90 7.02 -17.01
N LEU A 119 11.08 6.76 -17.61
CA LEU A 119 11.97 5.68 -17.17
C LEU A 119 12.31 5.85 -15.69
N LYS A 120 12.62 7.08 -15.28
CA LYS A 120 12.96 7.38 -13.89
C LYS A 120 11.78 7.17 -12.95
N ARG A 121 10.60 7.71 -13.29
CA ARG A 121 9.37 7.50 -12.53
C ARG A 121 9.04 6.01 -12.37
N ASN A 122 9.14 5.24 -13.44
CA ASN A 122 8.84 3.80 -13.41
C ASN A 122 9.82 3.03 -12.50
N ARG A 123 11.12 3.38 -12.53
CA ARG A 123 12.12 2.81 -11.61
C ARG A 123 11.83 3.17 -10.15
N MET A 124 11.40 4.41 -9.87
CA MET A 124 10.97 4.81 -8.52
C MET A 124 9.78 3.98 -8.04
N PHE A 125 8.77 3.76 -8.90
CA PHE A 125 7.60 2.93 -8.53
C PHE A 125 7.94 1.47 -8.28
N LEU A 126 8.85 0.89 -9.07
CA LEU A 126 9.35 -0.46 -8.81
C LEU A 126 10.05 -0.57 -7.46
N ALA A 127 10.93 0.39 -7.15
CA ALA A 127 11.61 0.43 -5.86
C ALA A 127 10.63 0.63 -4.68
N LEU A 128 9.62 1.49 -4.85
CA LEU A 128 8.53 1.63 -3.86
C LEU A 128 7.82 0.30 -3.63
N GLN A 129 7.44 -0.40 -4.71
CA GLN A 129 6.75 -1.68 -4.64
C GLN A 129 7.59 -2.73 -3.89
N ASP A 130 8.91 -2.77 -4.11
CA ASP A 130 9.81 -3.69 -3.42
C ASP A 130 9.88 -3.45 -1.91
N MET A 131 9.64 -2.22 -1.45
CA MET A 131 9.59 -1.89 -0.03
C MET A 131 8.25 -2.23 0.62
N VAL A 132 7.15 -2.36 -0.12
CA VAL A 132 5.80 -2.55 0.45
C VAL A 132 5.74 -3.77 1.38
N GLY A 133 6.46 -4.84 1.07
CA GLY A 133 6.52 -6.05 1.90
C GLY A 133 7.00 -5.80 3.34
N SER A 134 7.85 -4.79 3.55
CA SER A 134 8.36 -4.45 4.89
C SER A 134 7.25 -3.97 5.85
N SER A 135 6.16 -3.42 5.32
CA SER A 135 5.01 -2.96 6.12
C SER A 135 4.35 -4.09 6.92
N LEU A 136 4.48 -5.35 6.48
CA LEU A 136 3.94 -6.50 7.19
C LEU A 136 4.72 -6.82 8.48
N ALA A 137 5.98 -6.40 8.60
CA ALA A 137 6.81 -6.68 9.76
C ALA A 137 6.20 -6.12 11.06
N VAL A 138 5.60 -4.93 10.98
CA VAL A 138 4.86 -4.31 12.09
C VAL A 138 3.65 -5.15 12.47
N THR A 139 2.82 -5.51 11.49
CA THR A 139 1.62 -6.33 11.71
C THR A 139 1.96 -7.67 12.37
N ARG A 140 3.07 -8.32 11.98
CA ARG A 140 3.50 -9.59 12.58
C ARG A 140 3.87 -9.47 14.06
N LYS A 141 4.37 -8.32 14.51
CA LYS A 141 4.71 -8.08 15.93
C LYS A 141 3.47 -7.99 16.84
N LEU A 142 2.28 -7.79 16.28
CA LEU A 142 1.04 -7.67 17.06
C LEU A 142 0.52 -9.03 17.56
N PRO A 143 0.00 -9.10 18.81
CA PRO A 143 -0.62 -10.32 19.31
C PRO A 143 -1.78 -10.81 18.43
N GLY A 144 -1.73 -12.08 18.03
CA GLY A 144 -2.76 -12.72 17.19
C GLY A 144 -2.61 -12.50 15.69
N SER A 145 -1.56 -11.81 15.24
CA SER A 145 -1.24 -11.56 13.83
C SER A 145 -1.17 -12.85 13.00
N GLU A 146 -0.42 -13.86 13.47
CA GLU A 146 -0.25 -15.14 12.79
C GLU A 146 -1.57 -15.91 12.62
N ASN A 147 -2.44 -15.87 13.64
CA ASN A 147 -3.77 -16.47 13.54
C ASN A 147 -4.64 -15.73 12.52
N ALA A 148 -4.56 -14.40 12.47
CA ALA A 148 -5.29 -13.60 11.49
C ALA A 148 -4.82 -13.88 10.06
N LEU A 149 -3.50 -13.93 9.83
CA LEU A 149 -2.90 -14.28 8.54
C LEU A 149 -3.28 -15.70 8.13
N THR A 150 -3.23 -16.68 9.03
CA THR A 150 -3.63 -18.06 8.74
C THR A 150 -5.09 -18.15 8.32
N ARG A 151 -5.99 -17.46 9.03
CA ARG A 151 -7.42 -17.40 8.67
C ARG A 151 -7.63 -16.73 7.31
N PHE A 152 -6.92 -15.64 7.05
CA PHE A 152 -6.95 -14.97 5.74
C PHE A 152 -6.50 -15.93 4.63
N LYS A 153 -5.35 -16.60 4.77
CA LYS A 153 -4.84 -17.57 3.78
C LYS A 153 -5.84 -18.67 3.46
N SER A 154 -6.63 -19.10 4.44
CA SER A 154 -7.56 -20.23 4.25
C SER A 154 -8.73 -19.92 3.31
N VAL A 155 -8.97 -18.65 3.00
CA VAL A 155 -10.10 -18.21 2.16
C VAL A 155 -9.69 -17.29 1.02
N ALA A 156 -8.51 -16.67 1.09
CA ALA A 156 -8.03 -15.73 0.10
C ALA A 156 -7.34 -16.46 -1.06
N GLU A 157 -7.70 -16.07 -2.28
CA GLU A 157 -7.03 -16.44 -3.53
C GLU A 157 -6.61 -15.16 -4.26
N GLU A 158 -5.83 -15.28 -5.34
CA GLU A 158 -5.52 -14.12 -6.17
C GLU A 158 -6.81 -13.59 -6.82
N GLU A 159 -7.13 -12.32 -6.56
CA GLU A 159 -8.28 -11.65 -7.14
C GLU A 159 -7.84 -10.81 -8.34
N VAL A 160 -8.51 -10.95 -9.48
CA VAL A 160 -8.16 -10.15 -10.66
C VAL A 160 -8.82 -8.77 -10.51
N GLU A 161 -7.99 -7.72 -10.41
CA GLU A 161 -8.45 -6.33 -10.54
C GLU A 161 -9.21 -6.20 -11.86
N SER A 162 -10.28 -5.39 -11.91
CA SER A 162 -11.10 -5.27 -13.12
C SER A 162 -10.22 -4.88 -14.31
N THR A 163 -9.92 -5.83 -15.18
CA THR A 163 -9.23 -5.57 -16.44
C THR A 163 -10.13 -4.67 -17.28
N ARG A 164 -9.67 -3.44 -17.49
CA ARG A 164 -10.15 -2.61 -18.59
C ARG A 164 -8.99 -2.33 -19.52
#